data_AF-A0A7X0B1E0-F1
#
_entry.id   AF-A0A7X0B1E0-F1
#
_cell.length_a   1.000
_cell.length_b   1.000
_cell.length_c   1.000
_cell.angle_alpha   90.00
_cell.angle_beta   90.00
_cell.angle_gamma   90.00
#
_symmetry.space_group_name_H-M   'P 1'
#
loop_
_entity.id
_entity.type
_entity.pdbx_description
1 polymer ?
#
loop_
_entity_poly.entity_id
_entity_poly.type
_entity_poly.pdbx_seq_one_letter_code
_entity_poly.pdbx_strand_id
1 'polypeptide(L)'
;MRRIVVLATCLALGACAGGRRWNVDMALLTRDQPSLAAQQALVREKQRHFPETLRACVAANDPDRLADLDAGRDYPISDWHAGGAAHEAVLDCMRAQGWVTTSTSRLLP
;
A
#
# COMPACT_ATOMS: atom_id res chain seq x y z
N MET A 1 14.24 -18.62 -46.56
CA MET A 1 13.56 -19.17 -45.36
C MET A 1 14.36 -18.70 -44.14
N ARG A 2 14.28 -17.47 -43.61
CA ARG A 2 13.22 -16.73 -42.91
C ARG A 2 12.61 -17.45 -41.71
N ARG A 3 13.34 -17.46 -40.57
CA ARG A 3 12.79 -17.50 -39.20
C ARG A 3 13.65 -16.62 -38.30
N ILE A 4 13.33 -15.33 -38.27
CA ILE A 4 13.80 -14.41 -37.23
C ILE A 4 12.92 -14.68 -36.03
N VAL A 5 13.45 -15.37 -35.02
CA VAL A 5 12.79 -15.52 -33.73
C VAL A 5 13.06 -14.22 -32.97
N VAL A 6 12.12 -13.28 -33.07
CA VAL A 6 12.07 -12.12 -32.19
C VAL A 6 11.64 -12.63 -30.82
N LEU A 7 12.61 -13.00 -29.98
CA LEU A 7 12.38 -13.05 -28.54
C LEU A 7 12.13 -11.60 -28.11
N ALA A 8 10.85 -11.21 -28.11
CA ALA A 8 10.37 -10.05 -27.40
C ALA A 8 10.50 -10.36 -25.90
N THR A 9 11.71 -10.18 -25.38
CA THR A 9 11.97 -10.17 -23.95
C THR A 9 11.28 -8.91 -23.42
N CYS A 10 10.06 -9.09 -22.91
CA CYS A 10 9.35 -8.12 -22.11
C CYS A 10 10.20 -7.81 -20.87
N LEU A 11 11.17 -6.92 -21.04
CA LEU A 11 11.77 -6.14 -19.97
C LEU A 11 10.69 -5.14 -19.54
N ALA A 12 9.64 -5.67 -18.90
CA ALA A 12 8.91 -4.94 -17.89
C ALA A 12 9.94 -4.67 -16.80
N LEU A 13 10.69 -3.58 -16.97
CA LEU A 13 11.41 -2.93 -15.89
C LEU A 13 10.39 -2.80 -14.78
N GLY A 14 10.54 -3.69 -13.80
CA GLY A 14 9.72 -3.74 -12.63
C GLY A 14 9.56 -2.32 -12.15
N ALA A 15 8.32 -1.94 -11.85
CA ALA A 15 8.10 -0.96 -10.82
C ALA A 15 8.96 -1.44 -9.64
N CYS A 16 10.16 -0.87 -9.54
CA CYS A 16 11.00 -0.96 -8.36
C CYS A 16 10.03 -0.58 -7.26
N ALA A 17 9.71 -1.57 -6.44
CA ALA A 17 8.80 -1.43 -5.33
C ALA A 17 9.34 -0.29 -4.47
N GLY A 18 8.83 0.92 -4.67
CA GLY A 18 8.82 1.95 -3.65
C GLY A 18 8.19 1.27 -2.45
N GLY A 19 9.00 1.05 -1.42
CA GLY A 19 8.67 0.16 -0.31
C GLY A 19 7.27 0.48 0.17
N ARG A 20 6.34 -0.47 0.03
CA ARG A 20 5.00 -0.31 0.58
C ARG A 20 5.19 -0.21 2.09
N ARG A 21 5.27 1.03 2.59
CA ARG A 21 5.38 1.36 4.01
C ARG A 21 4.11 0.98 4.77
N TRP A 22 3.07 0.59 4.03
CA TRP A 22 1.84 -0.03 4.47
C TRP A 22 1.97 -1.55 4.51
N ASN A 23 1.63 -2.12 5.65
CA ASN A 23 1.60 -3.54 5.92
C ASN A 23 0.19 -3.95 6.31
N VAL A 24 -0.11 -5.20 6.02
CA VAL A 24 -1.35 -5.83 6.45
C VAL A 24 -1.24 -6.13 7.94
N ASP A 25 -2.18 -5.64 8.75
CA ASP A 25 -2.27 -6.03 10.15
C ASP A 25 -2.75 -7.48 10.25
N MET A 26 -1.80 -8.39 10.34
CA MET A 26 -2.07 -9.82 10.43
C MET A 26 -2.91 -10.16 11.67
N ALA A 27 -2.71 -9.46 12.80
CA ALA A 27 -3.45 -9.75 14.02
C ALA A 27 -4.94 -9.43 13.86
N LEU A 28 -5.27 -8.32 13.18
CA LEU A 28 -6.65 -7.94 12.92
C LEU A 28 -7.30 -8.82 11.84
N LEU A 29 -6.54 -9.21 10.81
CA LEU A 29 -7.12 -9.76 9.58
C LEU A 29 -7.16 -11.28 9.52
N THR A 30 -6.29 -11.97 10.25
CA THR A 30 -6.23 -13.43 10.22
C THR A 30 -6.72 -14.10 11.48
N ARG A 31 -7.38 -13.35 12.38
CA ARG A 31 -7.84 -13.81 13.71
C ARG A 31 -8.60 -15.15 13.66
N ASP A 32 -9.39 -15.39 12.62
CA ASP A 32 -10.25 -16.58 12.49
C ASP A 32 -9.87 -17.49 11.31
N GLN A 33 -8.64 -17.35 10.77
CA GLN A 33 -8.18 -18.11 9.60
C GLN A 33 -7.29 -19.30 10.03
N PRO A 34 -7.77 -20.56 9.90
CA PRO A 34 -7.16 -21.72 10.56
C PRO A 34 -5.89 -22.24 9.89
N SER A 35 -5.57 -21.84 8.66
CA SER A 35 -4.38 -22.31 7.94
C SER A 35 -3.54 -21.17 7.38
N LEU A 36 -2.21 -21.35 7.36
CA LEU A 36 -1.28 -20.40 6.74
C LEU A 36 -1.65 -20.11 5.27
N ALA A 37 -2.11 -21.11 4.53
CA ALA A 37 -2.52 -20.95 3.13
C ALA A 37 -3.72 -20.01 2.99
N ALA A 38 -4.73 -20.16 3.86
CA ALA A 38 -5.88 -19.26 3.90
C ALA A 38 -5.49 -17.83 4.31
N GLN A 39 -4.62 -17.70 5.31
CA GLN A 39 -4.07 -16.42 5.74
C GLN A 39 -3.33 -15.69 4.62
N GLN A 40 -2.45 -16.40 3.89
CA GLN A 40 -1.71 -15.83 2.77
C GLN A 40 -2.63 -15.45 1.60
N ALA A 41 -3.68 -16.23 1.33
CA ALA A 41 -4.66 -15.90 0.30
C ALA A 41 -5.39 -14.60 0.61
N LEU A 42 -5.81 -14.42 1.87
CA LEU A 42 -6.46 -13.21 2.34
C LEU A 42 -5.53 -11.99 2.24
N VAL A 43 -4.27 -12.13 2.64
CA VAL A 43 -3.27 -11.05 2.52
C VAL A 43 -3.08 -10.64 1.06
N ARG A 44 -2.94 -11.60 0.14
CA ARG A 44 -2.82 -11.31 -1.30
C ARG A 44 -4.04 -10.62 -1.84
N GLU A 45 -5.23 -11.09 -1.46
CA GLU A 45 -6.48 -10.46 -1.85
C GLU A 45 -6.57 -9.02 -1.38
N LYS A 46 -6.24 -8.76 -0.12
CA LYS A 46 -6.24 -7.41 0.43
C LYS A 46 -5.21 -6.50 -0.25
N GLN A 47 -4.01 -7.01 -0.50
CA GLN A 47 -2.96 -6.27 -1.20
C GLN A 47 -3.34 -5.86 -2.62
N ARG A 48 -4.17 -6.65 -3.32
CA ARG A 48 -4.72 -6.24 -4.62
C ARG A 48 -5.63 -5.02 -4.53
N HIS A 49 -6.35 -4.86 -3.42
CA HIS A 49 -7.29 -3.76 -3.19
C HIS A 49 -6.68 -2.57 -2.43
N PHE A 50 -5.35 -2.56 -2.24
CA PHE A 50 -4.67 -1.51 -1.52
C PHE A 50 -4.87 -0.12 -2.15
N PRO A 51 -4.67 0.08 -3.46
CA PRO A 51 -4.81 1.40 -4.08
C PRO A 51 -6.21 1.99 -3.90
N GLU A 52 -7.25 1.18 -4.06
CA GLU A 52 -8.64 1.58 -3.89
C GLU A 52 -8.95 1.93 -2.43
N THR A 53 -8.42 1.15 -1.49
CA THR A 53 -8.59 1.41 -0.05
C THR A 53 -7.93 2.73 0.35
N LEU A 54 -6.67 2.94 -0.06
CA LEU A 54 -5.94 4.17 0.23
C LEU A 54 -6.64 5.37 -0.42
N ARG A 55 -7.04 5.25 -1.68
CA ARG A 55 -7.79 6.29 -2.40
C ARG A 55 -9.08 6.66 -1.68
N ALA A 56 -9.85 5.67 -1.22
CA ALA A 56 -11.09 5.91 -0.50
C ALA A 56 -10.85 6.66 0.83
N CYS A 57 -9.85 6.24 1.61
CA CYS A 57 -9.50 6.92 2.86
C CYS A 57 -9.01 8.36 2.63
N VAL A 58 -8.19 8.60 1.60
CA VAL A 58 -7.72 9.93 1.22
C VAL A 58 -8.87 10.80 0.73
N ALA A 59 -9.73 10.30 -0.17
CA ALA A 59 -10.87 11.05 -0.68
C ALA A 59 -11.84 11.48 0.44
N ALA A 60 -11.98 10.69 1.49
CA ALA A 60 -12.85 10.99 2.63
C ALA A 60 -12.25 11.99 3.63
N ASN A 61 -10.93 12.02 3.80
CA ASN A 61 -10.30 12.72 4.93
C ASN A 61 -9.24 13.76 4.53
N ASP A 62 -8.60 13.61 3.37
CA ASP A 62 -7.56 14.51 2.83
C ASP A 62 -7.68 14.62 1.29
N PRO A 63 -8.80 15.16 0.76
CA PRO A 63 -9.08 15.16 -0.68
C PRO A 63 -8.07 15.98 -1.49
N ASP A 64 -7.37 16.93 -0.87
CA ASP A 64 -6.33 17.74 -1.51
C ASP A 64 -5.15 16.88 -2.00
N ARG A 65 -4.93 15.73 -1.37
CA ARG A 65 -3.91 14.74 -1.76
C ARG A 65 -4.37 13.73 -2.80
N LEU A 66 -5.64 13.76 -3.21
CA LEU A 66 -6.16 12.79 -4.18
C LEU A 66 -5.48 12.95 -5.54
N ALA A 67 -5.22 14.18 -5.98
CA ALA A 67 -4.50 14.44 -7.23
C ALA A 67 -3.04 13.94 -7.20
N ASP A 68 -2.39 13.98 -6.03
CA ASP A 68 -1.06 13.41 -5.83
C ASP A 68 -1.11 11.88 -6.01
N LEU A 69 -2.07 11.23 -5.36
CA LEU A 69 -2.27 9.79 -5.41
C LEU A 69 -2.61 9.30 -6.83
N ASP A 70 -3.46 10.05 -7.55
CA ASP A 70 -3.87 9.75 -8.93
C ASP A 70 -2.72 9.88 -9.92
N ALA A 71 -1.76 10.77 -9.63
CA ALA A 71 -0.51 10.89 -10.36
C ALA A 71 0.51 9.80 -10.01
N GLY A 72 0.13 8.82 -9.17
CA GLY A 72 1.00 7.73 -8.74
C GLY A 72 2.02 8.12 -7.67
N ARG A 73 1.85 9.26 -6.99
CA ARG A 73 2.66 9.61 -5.82
C ARG A 73 2.14 8.86 -4.59
N ASP A 74 3.06 8.45 -3.72
CA ASP A 74 2.69 7.82 -2.45
C ASP A 74 2.05 8.83 -1.49
N TYR A 75 1.13 8.33 -0.65
CA TYR A 75 0.63 9.10 0.48
C TYR A 75 1.69 9.16 1.59
N PRO A 76 2.01 10.33 2.17
CA PRO A 76 2.98 10.44 3.25
C PRO A 76 2.53 9.60 4.46
N ILE A 77 3.47 9.01 5.19
CA ILE A 77 3.17 8.17 6.37
C ILE A 77 3.99 8.51 7.62
N SER A 78 4.87 9.51 7.53
CA SER A 78 5.78 9.86 8.62
C SER A 78 5.23 11.02 9.44
N ASP A 79 5.35 10.93 10.75
CA ASP A 79 5.03 11.96 11.75
C ASP A 79 5.83 13.27 11.57
N TRP A 80 6.90 13.24 10.76
CA TRP A 80 7.67 14.43 10.34
C TRP A 80 6.93 15.31 9.34
N HIS A 81 5.99 14.75 8.58
CA HIS A 81 4.97 15.58 7.96
C HIS A 81 4.13 16.07 9.13
N ALA A 82 4.05 17.39 9.33
CA ALA A 82 3.13 17.99 10.28
C ALA A 82 1.69 17.65 9.85
N GLY A 83 1.30 16.40 10.09
CA GLY A 83 0.05 15.83 9.65
C GLY A 83 -1.04 16.51 10.44
N GLY A 84 -1.77 17.42 9.78
CA GLY A 84 -2.98 17.98 10.37
C GLY A 84 -4.00 16.87 10.65
N ALA A 85 -5.13 17.22 11.27
CA ALA A 85 -6.19 16.26 11.60
C ALA A 85 -6.64 15.39 10.40
N ALA A 86 -6.61 15.94 9.18
CA ALA A 86 -6.86 15.21 7.94
C ALA A 86 -5.91 14.03 7.73
N HIS A 87 -4.62 14.23 8.01
CA HIS A 87 -3.60 13.19 7.85
C HIS A 87 -3.82 12.02 8.80
N GLU A 88 -4.00 12.34 10.09
CA GLU A 88 -4.30 11.35 11.13
C GLU A 88 -5.59 10.60 10.81
N ALA A 89 -6.62 11.28 10.31
CA ALA A 89 -7.86 10.64 9.91
C ALA A 89 -7.69 9.64 8.74
N VAL A 90 -6.77 9.91 7.80
CA VAL A 90 -6.40 8.91 6.77
C VAL A 90 -5.70 7.71 7.40
N LEU A 91 -4.74 7.93 8.31
CA LEU A 91 -4.02 6.84 8.98
C LEU A 91 -4.97 5.97 9.82
N ASP A 92 -5.90 6.61 10.53
CA ASP A 92 -6.94 5.95 11.32
C ASP A 92 -7.91 5.16 10.43
N CYS A 93 -8.35 5.73 9.31
CA CYS A 93 -9.16 5.03 8.31
C CYS A 93 -8.44 3.77 7.80
N MET A 94 -7.17 3.91 7.43
CA MET A 94 -6.37 2.78 6.97
C MET A 94 -6.19 1.71 8.07
N ARG A 95 -5.98 2.12 9.33
CA ARG A 95 -5.91 1.20 10.48
C ARG A 95 -7.20 0.44 10.72
N ALA A 96 -8.35 1.12 10.62
CA ALA A 96 -9.66 0.47 10.68
C ALA A 96 -9.86 -0.53 9.55
N GLN A 97 -9.25 -0.27 8.38
CA GLN A 97 -9.18 -1.20 7.26
C GLN A 97 -8.10 -2.28 7.43
N GLY A 98 -7.43 -2.41 8.58
CA GLY A 98 -6.40 -3.42 8.83
C GLY A 98 -5.09 -3.18 8.08
N TRP A 99 -4.77 -1.91 7.81
CA TRP A 99 -3.48 -1.48 7.30
C TRP A 99 -2.70 -0.74 8.38
N VAL A 100 -1.44 -1.09 8.56
CA VAL A 100 -0.55 -0.43 9.51
C VAL A 100 0.68 0.07 8.79
N THR A 101 1.18 1.24 9.18
CA THR A 101 2.45 1.75 8.67
C THR A 101 3.59 1.20 9.51
N THR A 102 4.71 0.82 8.88
CA THR A 102 5.96 0.74 9.64
C THR A 102 6.48 2.16 9.72
N SER A 103 6.35 2.78 10.90
CA SER A 103 6.89 4.13 11.07
C SER A 103 8.40 4.08 10.82
N THR A 104 8.90 4.91 9.90
CA THR A 104 10.33 5.16 9.75
C THR A 104 10.80 6.10 10.85
N SER A 105 10.51 5.76 12.10
CA SER A 105 11.17 6.39 13.24
C SER A 105 12.62 5.90 13.21
N ARG A 106 13.53 6.83 12.87
CA ARG A 106 14.99 6.69 12.85
C ARG A 106 15.51 5.51 13.70
N LEU A 107 15.84 4.40 13.04
CA LEU A 107 17.03 3.66 13.41
C LEU A 107 18.17 4.26 12.60
N LEU A 108 18.88 5.21 13.22
CA LEU A 108 20.31 5.53 13.05
C LEU A 108 20.62 6.79 13.90
N PRO A 109 21.76 6.84 14.61
CA PRO A 109 22.95 6.01 14.45
C PRO A 109 22.94 4.70 15.22
#